data_AF-A0A0F9XIF8-F1
#
_entry.id   AF-A0A0F9XIF8-F1
#
_cell.length_a   1.000
_cell.length_b   1.000
_cell.length_c   1.000
_cell.angle_alpha   90.00
_cell.angle_beta   90.00
_cell.angle_gamma   90.00
#
_symmetry.space_group_name_H-M   'P 1'
#
loop_
_entity.id
_entity.type
_entity.pdbx_description
1 polymer ?
#
loop_
_entity_poly.entity_id
_entity_poly.type
_entity_poly.pdbx_seq_one_letter_code
_entity_poly.pdbx_strand_id
1 'polypeptide(L)'
;MKRVLAVLLMLVAMVLPMAGCSTTNGNNWQDNAQTLKSDIFVFSKLATRLVLSEANTPSEDVVVVEGYLIALKDLLAVPGTPNFAGARQLAKMQLPQKYQIYGLTIIDLLERYLVRANLSVTDDQELIIGLINAGIDGALDAVEEFRN
;
A
#
# COMPACT_ATOMS: atom_id res chain seq x y z
N MET A 1 -20.49 43.23 6.20
CA MET A 1 -19.16 43.01 5.57
C MET A 1 -18.14 42.39 6.55
N LYS A 2 -18.51 41.36 7.33
CA LYS A 2 -17.58 40.68 8.27
C LYS A 2 -17.31 39.20 7.90
N ARG A 3 -18.15 38.61 7.04
CA ARG A 3 -18.04 37.19 6.63
C ARG A 3 -17.06 36.97 5.47
N VAL A 4 -16.89 37.97 4.59
CA VAL A 4 -15.99 37.88 3.43
C VAL A 4 -14.51 37.89 3.86
N LEU A 5 -14.17 38.63 4.92
CA LEU A 5 -12.80 38.70 5.45
C LEU A 5 -12.34 37.37 6.08
N ALA A 6 -13.25 36.65 6.74
CA ALA A 6 -12.95 35.36 7.34
C ALA A 6 -12.71 34.26 6.28
N VAL A 7 -13.45 34.31 5.16
CA VAL A 7 -13.28 33.37 4.05
C VAL A 7 -11.96 33.62 3.30
N LEU A 8 -11.57 34.89 3.12
CA LEU A 8 -10.27 35.26 2.54
C LEU A 8 -9.09 34.85 3.43
N LEU A 9 -9.21 34.96 4.76
CA LEU A 9 -8.16 34.52 5.69
C LEU A 9 -7.99 32.99 5.74
N MET A 10 -9.08 32.21 5.61
CA MET A 10 -8.97 30.74 5.51
C MET A 10 -8.32 30.28 4.19
N LEU A 11 -8.58 30.99 3.09
CA LEU A 11 -7.98 30.67 1.78
C LEU A 11 -6.47 30.94 1.74
N VAL A 12 -5.97 31.94 2.46
CA VAL A 12 -4.51 32.20 2.54
C VAL A 12 -3.80 31.13 3.40
N ALA A 13 -4.47 30.57 4.42
CA ALA A 13 -3.92 29.50 5.25
C ALA A 13 -3.78 28.16 4.48
N MET A 14 -4.50 27.96 3.38
CA MET A 14 -4.37 26.78 2.52
C MET A 14 -3.23 26.88 1.50
N VAL A 15 -2.58 28.04 1.36
CA VAL A 15 -1.51 28.29 0.37
C VAL A 15 -0.16 28.58 1.02
N LEU A 16 -0.08 28.58 2.35
CA LEU A 16 1.22 28.60 3.02
C LEU A 16 1.88 27.23 2.82
N PRO A 17 3.05 27.15 2.15
CA PRO A 17 3.86 25.95 2.24
C PRO A 17 4.14 25.76 3.73
N MET A 18 3.88 24.56 4.25
CA MET A 18 4.39 24.18 5.56
C MET A 18 5.91 24.30 5.48
N ALA A 19 6.42 25.46 5.88
CA ALA A 19 7.83 25.67 6.17
C ALA A 19 8.14 24.89 7.43
N GLY A 20 8.21 23.56 7.28
CA GLY A 20 8.98 22.71 8.17
C GLY A 20 10.44 23.10 8.00
N CYS A 21 11.06 23.48 9.12
CA CYS A 21 12.45 23.85 9.22
C CYS A 21 13.36 22.90 8.44
N SER A 22 14.32 23.45 7.71
CA SER A 22 15.39 22.68 7.11
C SER A 22 16.19 21.95 8.19
N THR A 23 16.31 20.63 8.05
CA THR A 23 17.46 19.91 8.56
C THR A 23 18.38 19.58 7.39
N THR A 24 19.59 20.10 7.50
CA THR A 24 20.79 19.77 6.72
C THR A 24 21.18 18.30 6.86
N ASN A 25 21.56 17.68 5.74
CA ASN A 25 22.41 16.48 5.56
C ASN A 25 21.99 15.14 6.22
N GLY A 26 21.78 14.14 5.37
CA GLY A 26 22.01 12.71 5.65
C GLY A 26 20.76 11.87 5.91
N ASN A 27 20.33 11.08 4.92
CA ASN A 27 19.48 9.88 5.08
C ASN A 27 18.30 9.93 6.08
N ASN A 28 17.38 10.91 5.95
CA ASN A 28 16.08 10.94 6.64
C ASN A 28 15.07 9.86 6.17
N TRP A 29 15.50 8.82 5.46
CA TRP A 29 14.57 7.77 5.00
C TRP A 29 14.17 6.83 6.15
N GLN A 30 15.05 6.63 7.15
CA GLN A 30 14.77 5.79 8.31
C GLN A 30 13.65 6.38 9.18
N ASP A 31 13.63 7.70 9.36
CA ASP A 31 12.58 8.40 10.11
C ASP A 31 11.22 8.35 9.39
N ASN A 32 11.23 8.20 8.06
CA ASN A 32 10.00 8.09 7.25
C ASN A 32 9.58 6.64 6.98
N ALA A 33 10.46 5.66 7.22
CA ALA A 33 10.20 4.25 6.94
C ALA A 33 8.97 3.72 7.68
N GLN A 34 8.81 4.12 8.95
CA GLN A 34 7.66 3.70 9.75
C GLN A 34 6.35 4.29 9.23
N THR A 35 6.36 5.57 8.84
CA THR A 35 5.21 6.24 8.24
C THR A 35 4.83 5.58 6.92
N LEU A 36 5.81 5.32 6.03
CA LEU A 36 5.57 4.65 4.75
C LEU A 36 4.96 3.25 4.92
N LYS A 37 5.46 2.47 5.90
CA LYS A 37 4.90 1.15 6.25
C LYS A 37 3.47 1.27 6.78
N SER A 38 3.21 2.25 7.64
CA SER A 38 1.86 2.50 8.18
C SER A 38 0.88 2.90 7.07
N ASP A 39 1.29 3.79 6.16
CA ASP A 39 0.42 4.28 5.09
C ASP A 39 0.05 3.16 4.13
N ILE A 40 1.05 2.40 3.65
CA ILE A 40 0.79 1.31 2.71
C ILE A 40 -0.06 0.19 3.32
N PHE A 41 0.12 -0.09 4.62
CA PHE A 41 -0.74 -1.00 5.39
C PHE A 41 -2.19 -0.53 5.34
N VAL A 42 -2.45 0.73 5.71
CA VAL A 42 -3.81 1.29 5.75
C VAL A 42 -4.44 1.30 4.35
N PHE A 43 -3.70 1.70 3.31
CA PHE A 43 -4.23 1.73 1.95
C PHE A 43 -4.59 0.34 1.43
N SER A 44 -3.72 -0.65 1.62
CA SER A 44 -4.01 -2.03 1.21
C SER A 44 -5.18 -2.62 1.99
N LYS A 45 -5.28 -2.35 3.30
CA LYS A 45 -6.41 -2.76 4.13
C LYS A 45 -7.72 -2.20 3.60
N LEU A 46 -7.77 -0.88 3.36
CA LEU A 46 -8.96 -0.21 2.85
C LEU A 46 -9.35 -0.70 1.45
N ALA A 47 -8.39 -0.84 0.55
CA ALA A 47 -8.64 -1.36 -0.80
C ALA A 47 -9.23 -2.77 -0.76
N THR A 48 -8.71 -3.64 0.12
CA THR A 48 -9.20 -5.00 0.28
C THR A 48 -10.59 -5.04 0.91
N ARG A 49 -10.82 -4.26 1.98
CA ARG A 49 -12.16 -4.12 2.61
C ARG A 49 -13.22 -3.70 1.60
N LEU A 50 -12.92 -2.69 0.77
CA LEU A 50 -13.85 -2.18 -0.24
C LEU A 50 -14.21 -3.29 -1.24
N VAL A 51 -13.22 -3.98 -1.78
CA VAL A 51 -13.46 -5.05 -2.75
C VAL A 51 -14.26 -6.19 -2.14
N LEU A 52 -13.89 -6.68 -0.94
CA LEU A 52 -14.57 -7.82 -0.33
C LEU A 52 -16.01 -7.48 0.05
N SER A 53 -16.25 -6.26 0.54
CA SER A 53 -17.59 -5.75 0.87
C SER A 53 -18.46 -5.54 -0.37
N GLU A 54 -17.95 -4.86 -1.40
CA GLU A 54 -18.72 -4.56 -2.60
C GLU A 54 -19.07 -5.81 -3.41
N ALA A 55 -18.16 -6.78 -3.45
CA ALA A 55 -18.38 -8.04 -4.14
C ALA A 55 -19.30 -9.01 -3.37
N ASN A 56 -19.75 -8.66 -2.15
CA ASN A 56 -20.45 -9.55 -1.23
C ASN A 56 -19.78 -10.93 -1.17
N THR A 57 -18.48 -10.92 -0.93
CA THR A 57 -17.60 -12.07 -1.20
C THR A 57 -18.00 -13.29 -0.36
N PRO A 58 -18.35 -14.43 -0.99
CA PRO A 58 -18.57 -15.69 -0.28
C PRO A 58 -17.37 -16.10 0.55
N SER A 59 -17.58 -16.79 1.67
CA SER A 59 -16.49 -17.23 2.56
C SER A 59 -15.44 -18.10 1.87
N GLU A 60 -15.85 -18.93 0.90
CA GLU A 60 -14.93 -19.73 0.07
C GLU A 60 -13.96 -18.86 -0.74
N ASP A 61 -14.43 -17.74 -1.26
CA ASP A 61 -13.63 -16.80 -2.05
C ASP A 61 -12.71 -15.96 -1.16
N VAL A 62 -13.11 -15.67 0.09
CA VAL A 62 -12.25 -15.01 1.08
C VAL A 62 -11.00 -15.85 1.33
N VAL A 63 -11.14 -17.18 1.46
CA VAL A 63 -10.00 -18.10 1.63
C VAL A 63 -9.09 -18.13 0.40
N VAL A 64 -9.67 -18.04 -0.80
CA VAL A 64 -8.88 -17.97 -2.05
C VAL A 64 -8.08 -16.67 -2.11
N VAL A 65 -8.68 -15.54 -1.74
CA VAL A 65 -8.00 -14.24 -1.68
C VAL A 65 -6.86 -14.28 -0.66
N GLU A 66 -7.09 -14.86 0.52
CA GLU A 66 -6.06 -15.07 1.54
C GLU A 66 -4.86 -15.86 1.02
N GLY A 67 -5.13 -17.04 0.44
CA GLY A 67 -4.09 -17.91 -0.11
C GLY A 67 -3.27 -17.22 -1.20
N TYR A 68 -3.92 -16.44 -2.06
CA TYR A 68 -3.25 -15.60 -3.05
C TYR A 68 -2.34 -14.54 -2.39
N LEU A 69 -2.82 -13.83 -1.37
CA LEU A 69 -2.03 -12.79 -0.70
C LEU A 69 -0.80 -13.36 0.02
N ILE A 70 -0.92 -14.55 0.62
CA ILE A 70 0.22 -15.28 1.21
C ILE A 70 1.23 -15.64 0.12
N ALA A 71 0.78 -16.23 -0.99
CA ALA A 71 1.66 -16.57 -2.11
C ALA A 71 2.32 -15.33 -2.74
N LEU A 72 1.61 -14.21 -2.78
CA LEU A 72 2.14 -12.92 -3.24
C LEU A 72 3.25 -12.42 -2.29
N LYS A 73 3.07 -12.59 -0.98
CA LYS A 73 4.08 -12.24 0.04
C LYS A 73 5.35 -13.05 -0.18
N ASP A 74 5.23 -14.36 -0.30
CA ASP A 74 6.37 -15.26 -0.51
C ASP A 74 7.13 -14.96 -1.81
N LEU A 75 6.43 -14.48 -2.84
CA LEU A 75 7.04 -14.13 -4.12
C LEU A 75 7.79 -12.79 -4.09
N LEU A 76 7.25 -11.79 -3.38
CA LEU A 76 7.74 -10.41 -3.46
C LEU A 76 8.63 -10.02 -2.27
N ALA A 77 8.39 -10.58 -1.08
CA ALA A 77 9.10 -10.22 0.15
C ALA A 77 10.41 -11.02 0.33
N VAL A 78 11.17 -11.16 -0.75
CA VAL A 78 12.47 -11.87 -0.78
C VAL A 78 13.61 -10.89 -1.09
N PRO A 79 14.85 -11.15 -0.62
CA PRO A 79 16.00 -10.32 -0.95
C PRO A 79 16.22 -10.23 -2.47
N GLY A 80 16.48 -9.02 -2.97
CA GLY A 80 16.70 -8.73 -4.38
C GLY A 80 15.62 -7.83 -4.99
N THR A 81 15.56 -7.79 -6.32
CA THR A 81 14.53 -7.03 -7.05
C THR A 81 13.18 -7.75 -6.98
N PRO A 82 12.11 -7.12 -6.47
CA PRO A 82 10.79 -7.75 -6.41
C PRO A 82 10.27 -8.12 -7.80
N ASN A 83 9.80 -9.36 -7.97
CA ASN A 83 9.32 -9.87 -9.25
C ASN A 83 7.86 -9.50 -9.53
N PHE A 84 7.60 -8.22 -9.80
CA PHE A 84 6.25 -7.72 -10.09
C PHE A 84 5.64 -8.29 -11.39
N ALA A 85 6.46 -8.66 -12.38
CA ALA A 85 5.97 -9.34 -13.57
C ALA A 85 5.42 -10.73 -13.22
N GLY A 86 6.14 -11.49 -12.40
CA GLY A 86 5.69 -12.78 -11.86
C GLY A 86 4.44 -12.63 -10.99
N ALA A 87 4.37 -11.62 -10.15
CA ALA A 87 3.19 -11.34 -9.32
C ALA A 87 1.93 -11.10 -10.17
N ARG A 88 2.04 -10.35 -11.28
CA ARG A 88 0.91 -10.13 -12.20
C ARG A 88 0.44 -11.44 -12.86
N GLN A 89 1.35 -12.37 -13.13
CA GLN A 89 0.98 -13.70 -13.62
C GLN A 89 0.32 -14.54 -12.53
N LEU A 90 0.86 -14.49 -11.30
CA LEU A 90 0.28 -15.14 -10.13
C LEU A 90 -1.18 -14.74 -9.93
N ALA A 91 -1.48 -13.44 -10.00
CA ALA A 91 -2.85 -12.92 -9.90
C ALA A 91 -3.78 -13.51 -10.95
N LYS A 92 -3.32 -13.63 -12.21
CA LYS A 92 -4.13 -14.20 -13.30
C LYS A 92 -4.35 -15.70 -13.16
N MET A 93 -3.42 -16.43 -12.54
CA MET A 93 -3.49 -17.89 -12.41
C MET A 93 -4.25 -18.33 -11.16
N GLN A 94 -4.08 -17.63 -10.03
CA GLN A 94 -4.62 -18.07 -8.74
C GLN A 94 -5.94 -17.41 -8.36
N LEU A 95 -6.20 -16.18 -8.82
CA LEU A 95 -7.46 -15.51 -8.50
C LEU A 95 -8.55 -15.82 -9.53
N PRO A 96 -9.79 -16.07 -9.07
CA PRO A 96 -10.97 -16.04 -9.92
C PRO A 96 -11.04 -14.73 -10.69
N GLN A 97 -11.57 -14.76 -11.92
CA GLN A 97 -11.61 -13.60 -12.81
C GLN A 97 -12.16 -12.32 -12.15
N LYS A 98 -13.19 -12.47 -11.31
CA LYS A 98 -13.81 -11.37 -10.55
C LYS A 98 -12.87 -10.67 -9.56
N TYR A 99 -11.80 -11.32 -9.10
CA TYR A 99 -10.82 -10.76 -8.16
C TYR A 99 -9.47 -10.42 -8.81
N GLN A 100 -9.27 -10.73 -10.10
CA GLN A 100 -7.99 -10.45 -10.77
C GLN A 100 -7.65 -8.95 -10.79
N ILE A 101 -8.64 -8.08 -11.03
CA ILE A 101 -8.43 -6.62 -11.00
C ILE A 101 -7.94 -6.17 -9.62
N TYR A 102 -8.53 -6.72 -8.56
CA TYR A 102 -8.10 -6.46 -7.19
C TYR A 102 -6.64 -6.92 -6.97
N GLY A 103 -6.31 -8.16 -7.34
CA GLY A 103 -4.95 -8.68 -7.20
C GLY A 103 -3.91 -7.81 -7.93
N LEU A 104 -4.23 -7.39 -9.16
CA LEU A 104 -3.40 -6.46 -9.94
C LEU A 104 -3.30 -5.07 -9.29
N THR A 105 -4.37 -4.59 -8.65
CA THR A 105 -4.38 -3.29 -7.96
C THR A 105 -3.45 -3.28 -6.75
N ILE A 106 -3.44 -4.35 -5.95
CA ILE A 106 -2.50 -4.50 -4.83
C ILE A 106 -1.05 -4.50 -5.35
N ILE A 107 -0.78 -5.23 -6.44
CA ILE A 107 0.54 -5.26 -7.07
C ILE A 107 0.98 -3.87 -7.54
N ASP A 108 0.10 -3.16 -8.25
CA ASP A 108 0.39 -1.83 -8.77
C ASP A 108 0.58 -0.81 -7.64
N LEU A 109 -0.16 -0.93 -6.52
CA LEU A 109 0.03 -0.11 -5.33
C LEU A 109 1.43 -0.31 -4.74
N LEU A 110 1.84 -1.57 -4.53
CA LEU A 110 3.16 -1.92 -4.00
C LEU A 110 4.29 -1.40 -4.90
N GLU A 111 4.20 -1.68 -6.21
CA GLU A 111 5.23 -1.26 -7.18
C GLU A 111 5.35 0.26 -7.23
N ARG A 112 4.23 0.99 -7.26
CA ARG A 112 4.24 2.47 -7.25
C ARG A 112 4.79 3.02 -5.95
N TYR A 113 4.51 2.40 -4.81
CA TYR A 113 5.07 2.82 -3.51
C TYR A 113 6.59 2.70 -3.49
N LEU A 114 7.12 1.55 -3.94
CA LEU A 114 8.57 1.33 -3.99
C LEU A 114 9.26 2.28 -4.99
N VAL A 115 8.67 2.48 -6.18
CA VAL A 115 9.21 3.40 -7.19
C VAL A 115 9.23 4.84 -6.66
N ARG A 116 8.16 5.28 -5.97
CA ARG A 116 8.10 6.64 -5.39
C ARG A 116 9.02 6.84 -4.20
N ALA A 117 9.28 5.79 -3.43
CA ALA A 117 10.21 5.85 -2.30
C ALA A 117 11.67 6.01 -2.75
N ASN A 118 11.98 5.85 -4.05
CA ASN A 118 13.30 6.06 -4.65
C ASN A 118 14.42 5.30 -3.90
N LEU A 119 14.13 4.04 -3.56
CA LEU A 119 15.01 3.17 -2.77
C LEU A 119 16.07 2.50 -3.65
N SER A 120 17.27 2.33 -3.12
CA SER A 120 18.33 1.50 -3.69
C SER A 120 18.00 0.03 -3.45
N VAL A 121 17.85 -0.75 -4.53
CA VAL A 121 17.60 -2.20 -4.43
C VAL A 121 18.71 -2.95 -3.67
N THR A 122 19.92 -2.39 -3.64
CA THR A 122 21.07 -3.00 -2.98
C THR A 122 21.15 -2.62 -1.51
N ASP A 123 20.92 -1.33 -1.19
CA ASP A 123 21.19 -0.78 0.14
C ASP A 123 19.94 -0.77 1.04
N ASP A 124 18.74 -0.71 0.45
CA ASP A 124 17.48 -0.55 1.17
C ASP A 124 16.64 -1.84 1.20
N GLN A 125 17.26 -3.02 1.04
CA GLN A 125 16.55 -4.31 0.95
C GLN A 125 15.59 -4.57 2.11
N GLU A 126 16.03 -4.30 3.35
CA GLU A 126 15.19 -4.50 4.53
C GLU A 126 13.94 -3.60 4.50
N LEU A 127 14.08 -2.36 4.02
CA LEU A 127 12.95 -1.45 3.87
C LEU A 127 12.02 -1.89 2.74
N ILE A 128 12.56 -2.30 1.59
CA ILE A 128 11.77 -2.83 0.46
C ILE A 128 10.92 -4.01 0.92
N ILE A 129 11.54 -5.01 1.55
CA ILE A 129 10.85 -6.17 2.11
C ILE A 129 9.83 -5.72 3.16
N GLY A 130 10.20 -4.79 4.04
CA GLY A 130 9.31 -4.26 5.07
C GLY A 130 8.08 -3.54 4.51
N LEU A 131 8.21 -2.79 3.40
CA LEU A 131 7.10 -2.10 2.74
C LEU A 131 6.17 -3.09 2.04
N ILE A 132 6.74 -4.09 1.35
CA ILE A 132 5.97 -5.17 0.72
C ILE A 132 5.18 -5.94 1.78
N ASN A 133 5.84 -6.33 2.87
CA ASN A 133 5.19 -7.01 3.99
C ASN A 133 4.07 -6.15 4.58
N ALA A 134 4.33 -4.89 4.90
CA ALA A 134 3.30 -4.01 5.47
C ALA A 134 2.09 -3.86 4.53
N GLY A 135 2.32 -3.71 3.23
CA GLY A 135 1.23 -3.61 2.25
C GLY A 135 0.42 -4.90 2.13
N ILE A 136 1.05 -6.08 2.15
CA ILE A 136 0.34 -7.35 2.06
C ILE A 136 -0.34 -7.69 3.39
N ASP A 137 0.30 -7.41 4.53
CA ASP A 137 -0.26 -7.62 5.87
C ASP A 137 -1.50 -6.76 6.09
N GLY A 138 -1.54 -5.53 5.58
CA GLY A 138 -2.76 -4.72 5.59
C GLY A 138 -3.91 -5.36 4.80
N ALA A 139 -3.62 -5.96 3.64
CA ALA A 139 -4.63 -6.68 2.87
C ALA A 139 -5.11 -7.96 3.60
N LEU A 140 -4.21 -8.71 4.23
CA LEU A 140 -4.54 -9.90 5.00
C LEU A 140 -5.37 -9.56 6.25
N ASP A 141 -5.05 -8.48 6.94
CA ASP A 141 -5.80 -7.99 8.10
C ASP A 141 -7.24 -7.59 7.71
N ALA A 142 -7.45 -7.04 6.50
CA ALA A 142 -8.79 -6.86 5.97
C ALA A 142 -9.49 -8.19 5.69
N VAL A 143 -8.81 -9.18 5.11
CA VAL A 143 -9.39 -10.51 4.82
C VAL A 143 -9.86 -11.21 6.11
N GLU A 144 -9.08 -11.12 7.19
CA GLU A 144 -9.42 -11.72 8.48
C GLU A 144 -10.77 -11.21 9.03
N GLU A 145 -11.09 -9.94 8.80
CA GLU A 145 -12.36 -9.34 9.24
C GLU A 145 -13.59 -9.88 8.52
N PHE A 146 -13.44 -10.49 7.34
CA PHE A 146 -14.53 -11.14 6.60
C PHE A 146 -14.55 -12.65 6.81
N ARG A 147 -13.54 -13.21 7.50
CA ARG A 147 -13.52 -14.63 7.90
C ARG A 147 -14.22 -14.87 9.24
N ASN A 148 -14.26 -13.85 10.10
CA ASN A 148 -14.86 -13.88 11.44
C ASN A 148 -16.30 -13.34 11.42
#